data_AF-A0A968KFW3-F1
#
_entry.id   AF-A0A968KFW3-F1
#
_cell.length_a   1.000
_cell.length_b   1.000
_cell.length_c   1.000
_cell.angle_alpha   90.00
_cell.angle_beta   90.00
_cell.angle_gamma   90.00
#
_symmetry.space_group_name_H-M   'P 1'
#
loop_
_entity.id
_entity.type
_entity.pdbx_description
1 polymer ?
#
loop_
_entity_poly.entity_id
_entity_poly.type
_entity_poly.pdbx_seq_one_letter_code
_entity_poly.pdbx_strand_id
1 'polypeptide(L)' 'MSRSVSKAGDCRRLCEGHSGCRAFTWVRREFTGDRRPVCRLKNRIPSKRSHPCCVSGIVRPVN' A
#
# COMPACT_ATOMS: atom_id res chain seq x y z
N MET A 1 4.91 5.59 5.72
CA MET A 1 4.17 5.11 6.91
C MET A 1 3.65 3.70 6.67
N SER A 2 3.63 2.84 7.69
CA SER A 2 3.13 1.46 7.59
C SER A 2 1.91 1.23 8.50
N ARG A 3 0.80 0.73 7.95
CA ARG A 3 -0.43 0.42 8.70
C ARG A 3 -0.84 -1.03 8.46
N SER A 4 -1.36 -1.69 9.49
CA SER A 4 -1.84 -3.08 9.38
C SER A 4 -3.29 -3.07 8.89
N VAL A 5 -3.52 -3.39 7.62
CA VAL A 5 -4.87 -3.43 7.01
C VAL A 5 -5.07 -4.73 6.29
N SER A 6 -6.25 -5.33 6.45
CA SER A 6 -6.58 -6.66 5.95
C SER A 6 -6.77 -6.74 4.43
N LYS A 7 -6.98 -5.59 3.76
CA LYS A 7 -7.27 -5.53 2.31
C LYS A 7 -6.44 -4.45 1.62
N ALA A 8 -6.11 -4.70 0.34
CA ALA A 8 -5.43 -3.71 -0.50
C ALA A 8 -6.28 -2.46 -0.76
N GLY A 9 -7.62 -2.59 -0.80
CA GLY A 9 -8.54 -1.45 -0.97
C GLY A 9 -8.50 -0.47 0.20
N ASP A 10 -8.41 -0.97 1.45
CA ASP A 10 -8.23 -0.11 2.62
C ASP A 10 -6.88 0.59 2.60
N CYS A 11 -5.83 -0.11 2.18
CA CYS A 11 -4.50 0.48 2.00
C CYS A 11 -4.51 1.63 0.97
N ARG A 12 -5.28 1.48 -0.11
CA ARG A 12 -5.50 2.54 -1.08
C ARG A 12 -6.26 3.71 -0.47
N ARG A 13 -7.38 3.48 0.19
CA ARG A 13 -8.20 4.54 0.81
C ARG A 13 -7.42 5.35 1.85
N LEU A 14 -6.55 4.69 2.60
CA LEU A 14 -5.62 5.34 3.51
C LEU A 14 -4.62 6.27 2.82
N CYS A 15 -4.15 5.87 1.64
CA CYS A 15 -3.29 6.71 0.80
C CYS A 15 -4.09 7.88 0.19
N GLU A 16 -5.34 7.64 -0.24
CA GLU A 16 -6.24 8.68 -0.77
C GLU A 16 -6.50 9.78 0.26
N GLY A 17 -6.68 9.41 1.54
CA GLY A 17 -6.90 10.37 2.63
C GLY A 17 -5.63 11.03 3.18
N HIS A 18 -4.44 10.69 2.68
CA HIS A 18 -3.18 11.25 3.19
C HIS A 18 -2.54 12.17 2.16
N SER A 19 -2.54 13.47 2.44
CA SER A 19 -1.83 14.46 1.63
C SER A 19 -0.36 14.06 1.48
N GLY A 20 0.07 13.90 0.23
CA GLY A 20 1.43 13.49 -0.13
C GLY A 20 1.63 11.99 -0.37
N CYS A 21 0.64 11.13 -0.13
CA CYS A 21 0.72 9.73 -0.56
C CYS A 21 0.44 9.62 -2.07
N ARG A 22 1.39 9.03 -2.82
CA ARG A 22 1.30 8.87 -4.28
C ARG A 22 1.18 7.40 -4.71
N ALA A 23 1.61 6.49 -3.85
CA ALA A 23 1.53 5.06 -4.09
C ALA A 23 1.38 4.29 -2.78
N PHE A 24 0.79 3.11 -2.86
CA PHE A 24 0.68 2.18 -1.74
C PHE A 24 1.22 0.81 -2.13
N THR A 25 1.62 0.04 -1.12
CA THR A 25 2.04 -1.36 -1.30
C THR A 25 1.48 -2.17 -0.15
N TRP A 26 0.48 -2.99 -0.46
CA TRP A 26 -0.14 -3.91 0.47
C TRP A 26 0.57 -5.25 0.40
N VAL A 27 1.25 -5.63 1.47
CA VAL A 27 1.98 -6.88 1.61
C VAL A 27 1.09 -7.88 2.32
N ARG A 28 0.91 -9.06 1.72
CA ARG A 28 0.15 -10.16 2.31
C ARG A 28 0.88 -10.67 3.55
N ARG A 29 0.13 -11.07 4.59
CA ARG A 29 0.70 -11.63 5.83
C ARG A 29 1.72 -12.75 5.61
N GLU A 30 1.50 -13.56 4.57
CA GLU A 30 2.39 -14.65 4.16
C GLU A 30 3.81 -14.18 3.85
N PHE A 31 3.97 -12.94 3.38
CA PHE A 31 5.24 -12.35 2.98
C PHE A 31 5.76 -11.30 3.97
N THR A 32 4.93 -10.83 4.90
CA THR A 32 5.38 -9.88 5.92
C THR A 32 6.15 -10.57 7.05
N GLY A 33 5.93 -11.87 7.28
CA GLY A 33 6.41 -12.57 8.48
C GLY A 33 5.59 -12.24 9.75
N ASP A 34 4.64 -11.31 9.64
CA ASP A 34 3.72 -10.90 10.70
C ASP A 34 2.38 -11.63 10.60
N ARG A 35 1.67 -11.73 11.73
CA ARG A 35 0.27 -12.23 11.78
C ARG A 35 -0.71 -11.38 10.96
N ARG A 36 -0.32 -10.16 10.54
CA ARG A 36 -1.20 -9.21 9.86
C ARG A 36 -0.57 -8.73 8.54
N PRO A 37 -1.37 -8.56 7.48
CA PRO A 37 -0.92 -7.87 6.28
C PRO A 37 -0.57 -6.41 6.57
N VAL A 38 0.47 -5.90 5.89
CA VAL A 38 1.01 -4.55 6.12
C VAL A 38 0.88 -3.71 4.87
N CYS A 39 0.28 -2.54 5.03
CA CYS A 39 0.20 -1.49 4.04
C CYS A 39 1.34 -0.51 4.21
N ARG A 40 2.16 -0.36 3.17
CA ARG A 40 3.21 0.66 3.09
C ARG A 40 2.75 1.80 2.18
N LEU A 41 2.54 2.96 2.79
CA LEU A 41 2.22 4.21 2.10
C LEU A 41 3.53 4.89 1.66
N LYS A 42 3.59 5.24 0.37
CA LYS A 42 4.75 5.84 -0.28
C LYS A 42 4.38 7.24 -0.79
N ASN A 43 5.29 8.17 -0.58
CA ASN A 43 5.16 9.55 -1.09
C ASN A 43 5.66 9.74 -2.52
N ARG A 44 6.27 8.70 -3.10
CA ARG A 44 6.80 8.66 -4.46
C ARG A 44 6.29 7.41 -5.16
N ILE A 45 6.20 7.49 -6.48
CA ILE A 45 5.82 6.36 -7.34
C ILE A 45 7.10 5.61 -7.70
N PRO A 46 7.36 4.42 -7.14
CA PRO A 46 8.51 3.61 -7.53
C PRO A 46 8.26 2.95 -8.89
N SER A 47 9.34 2.49 -9.53
CA SER A 47 9.26 1.69 -10.76
C SER A 47 8.34 0.49 -10.56
N LYS A 48 7.50 0.23 -11.57
CA LYS A 48 6.56 -0.91 -11.54
C LYS A 48 7.36 -2.21 -11.45
N ARG A 49 7.14 -2.97 -10.38
CA ARG A 49 7.64 -4.34 -10.22
C ARG A 49 6.46 -5.25 -9.92
N SER A 50 6.34 -6.34 -10.67
CA SER A 50 5.34 -7.36 -10.42
C SER A 50 5.93 -8.41 -9.49
N HIS A 51 5.29 -8.65 -8.35
CA HIS A 51 5.63 -9.70 -7.41
C HIS A 51 4.36 -10.25 -6.76
N PRO A 52 4.22 -11.58 -6.61
CA PRO A 52 3.02 -12.18 -6.00
C PRO A 52 2.86 -11.84 -4.51
N CYS A 53 3.93 -11.37 -3.85
CA CYS A 53 3.92 -11.03 -2.44
C CYS A 53 2.96 -9.92 -2.05
N CYS A 54 2.75 -9.00 -2.99
CA CYS A 54 2.38 -7.64 -2.64
C CYS A 54 1.52 -7.02 -3.73
N VAL A 55 0.39 -6.45 -3.33
CA VAL A 55 -0.46 -5.65 -4.20
C VAL A 55 -0.02 -4.19 -4.07
N SER A 56 0.69 -3.69 -5.07
CA SER A 56 1.04 -2.28 -5.17
C SER A 56 0.13 -1.53 -6.13
N GLY A 57 -0.29 -0.33 -5.76
CA GLY A 57 -1.08 0.55 -6.62
C GLY A 57 -0.64 2.00 -6.48
N ILE A 58 -0.84 2.77 -7.54
CA ILE A 58 -0.71 4.23 -7.50
C ILE A 58 -2.03 4.84 -7.08
N VAL A 59 -1.95 5.97 -6.39
CA VAL A 59 -3.13 6.70 -5.95
C VAL A 59 -3.02 8.09 -6.52
N ARG A 60 -4.06 8.50 -7.24
CA ARG A 60 -4.21 9.89 -7.62
C ARG A 60 -5.02 10.53 -6.49
N PRO A 61 -4.48 11.53 -5.79
CA PRO A 61 -5.31 12.28 -4.85
C PRO A 61 -6.53 12.79 -5.62
N VAL A 62 -7.72 12.43 -5.17
CA VAL A 62 -8.96 12.99 -5.69
C VAL A 62 -9.00 14.40 -5.12
N ASN A 63 -8.99 15.39 -6.01
CA ASN A 63 -9.13 16.80 -5.67
C ASN A 63 -10.56 17.09 -5.23
#